data_AF-A0A7J3X8A8-F1
#
_entry.id   AF-A0A7J3X8A8-F1
#
_cell.length_a   1.000
_cell.length_b   1.000
_cell.length_c   1.000
_cell.angle_alpha   90.00
_cell.angle_beta   90.00
_cell.angle_gamma   90.00
#
_symmetry.space_group_name_H-M   'P 1'
#
loop_
_entity.id
_entity.type
_entity.pdbx_description
1 polymer ?
#
loop_
_entity_poly.entity_id
_entity_poly.type
_entity_poly.pdbx_seq_one_letter_code
_entity_poly.pdbx_strand_id
1 'polypeptide(L)'
;MGEAAPSVERPAAVAKAPMLRSQGGLPPRAIREARGFSVGEVRAVGLTVREARLLGVYVDERRKSVHEENIEKLRQYLIELKKALEQGAEPPEPALPKEVRVKPDPSRVFKGKTMAGRRARGLLALKLRYTHHYKWKRKQRERMLKKRHEAARHKGGD
;
A
#
# COMPACT_ATOMS: atom_id res chain seq x y z
N MET A 1 -25.56 -34.06 -22.30
CA MET A 1 -25.54 -33.21 -21.09
C MET A 1 -24.13 -33.35 -20.54
N GLY A 2 -23.25 -32.39 -20.82
CA GLY A 2 -21.85 -32.49 -20.36
C GLY A 2 -21.79 -32.33 -18.85
N GLU A 3 -21.18 -33.28 -18.15
CA GLU A 3 -20.80 -33.12 -16.75
C GLU A 3 -19.86 -31.92 -16.64
N ALA A 4 -20.23 -30.95 -15.82
CA ALA A 4 -19.35 -29.84 -15.48
C ALA A 4 -18.14 -30.42 -14.73
N ALA A 5 -16.93 -30.10 -15.18
CA ALA A 5 -15.71 -30.45 -14.46
C ALA A 5 -15.82 -29.97 -12.99
N PRO A 6 -15.30 -30.73 -12.01
CA PRO A 6 -15.33 -30.32 -10.61
C PRO A 6 -14.56 -29.00 -10.46
N SER A 7 -15.29 -27.90 -10.31
CA SER A 7 -14.73 -26.55 -10.16
C SER A 7 -14.90 -26.10 -8.71
N VAL A 8 -13.78 -25.74 -8.08
CA VAL A 8 -13.80 -25.22 -6.71
C VAL A 8 -14.07 -23.72 -6.77
N GLU A 9 -15.17 -23.29 -6.14
CA GLU A 9 -15.53 -21.88 -6.07
C GLU A 9 -14.47 -21.08 -5.32
N ARG A 10 -14.20 -19.87 -5.79
CA ARG A 10 -13.19 -19.00 -5.16
C ARG A 10 -13.74 -18.46 -3.84
N PRO A 11 -12.94 -18.45 -2.76
CA PRO A 11 -13.43 -18.01 -1.46
C PRO A 11 -13.56 -16.49 -1.42
N ALA A 12 -14.68 -15.99 -0.90
CA ALA A 12 -14.91 -14.57 -0.68
C ALA A 12 -14.49 -14.18 0.75
N ALA A 13 -13.60 -13.17 0.83
CA ALA A 13 -13.14 -12.63 2.11
C ALA A 13 -14.15 -11.62 2.67
N VAL A 14 -14.24 -11.57 3.99
CA VAL A 14 -15.15 -10.68 4.71
C VAL A 14 -14.36 -9.54 5.37
N ALA A 15 -14.90 -8.31 5.35
CA ALA A 15 -14.28 -7.13 5.98
C ALA A 15 -15.31 -6.28 6.72
N LYS A 16 -14.87 -5.55 7.74
CA LYS A 16 -15.69 -4.49 8.35
C LYS A 16 -16.02 -3.41 7.32
N ALA A 17 -17.27 -2.94 7.29
CA ALA A 17 -17.64 -1.84 6.41
C ALA A 17 -17.02 -0.52 6.92
N PRO A 18 -16.58 0.38 6.00
CA PRO A 18 -16.04 1.67 6.39
C PRO A 18 -17.14 2.59 6.93
N MET A 19 -16.77 3.46 7.87
CA MET A 19 -17.63 4.55 8.34
C MET A 19 -17.64 5.67 7.30
N LEU A 20 -18.81 5.96 6.73
CA LEU A 20 -18.96 6.98 5.70
C LEU A 20 -19.33 8.32 6.34
N ARG A 21 -18.59 9.38 5.99
CA ARG A 21 -18.89 10.74 6.48
C ARG A 21 -20.28 11.22 6.06
N SER A 22 -20.74 10.83 4.87
CA SER A 22 -22.08 11.15 4.37
C SER A 22 -23.21 10.53 5.20
N GLN A 23 -22.94 9.45 5.92
CA GLN A 23 -23.92 8.72 6.75
C GLN A 23 -23.76 9.03 8.24
N GLY A 24 -23.32 10.25 8.58
CA GLY A 24 -23.19 10.68 9.97
C GLY A 24 -22.16 9.89 10.78
N GLY A 25 -21.20 9.22 10.12
CA GLY A 25 -20.19 8.42 10.78
C GLY A 25 -20.64 7.02 11.18
N LEU A 26 -21.87 6.59 10.86
CA LEU A 26 -22.26 5.19 11.04
C LEU A 26 -21.99 4.39 9.76
N PRO A 27 -21.49 3.14 9.87
CA PRO A 27 -21.38 2.28 8.71
C PRO A 27 -22.79 1.75 8.32
N PRO A 28 -23.09 1.62 7.02
CA PRO A 28 -24.41 1.14 6.57
C PRO A 28 -24.69 -0.32 6.95
N ARG A 29 -23.63 -1.11 7.15
CA ARG A 29 -23.66 -2.51 7.58
C ARG A 29 -22.44 -2.75 8.46
N ALA A 30 -22.49 -3.71 9.39
CA ALA A 30 -21.30 -4.05 10.17
C ALA A 30 -20.18 -4.65 9.30
N ILE A 31 -20.59 -5.47 8.33
CA ILE A 31 -19.72 -6.32 7.52
C ILE A 31 -20.06 -6.13 6.04
N ARG A 32 -19.05 -6.26 5.18
CA ARG A 32 -19.15 -6.30 3.72
C ARG A 32 -18.25 -7.38 3.13
N GLU A 33 -18.55 -7.78 1.91
CA GLU A 33 -17.60 -8.54 1.09
C GLU A 33 -16.38 -7.67 0.77
N ALA A 34 -15.20 -8.23 0.99
CA ALA A 34 -13.94 -7.55 0.75
C ALA A 34 -13.53 -7.71 -0.71
N ARG A 35 -12.66 -6.82 -1.20
CA ARG A 35 -12.02 -7.00 -2.52
C ARG A 35 -11.17 -8.28 -2.60
N GLY A 36 -10.65 -8.73 -1.46
CA GLY A 36 -9.82 -9.93 -1.35
C GLY A 36 -9.26 -10.09 0.06
N PHE A 37 -8.52 -11.18 0.29
CA PHE A 37 -7.86 -11.49 1.55
C PHE A 37 -6.76 -10.50 1.86
N SER A 38 -6.56 -10.21 3.14
CA SER A 38 -5.47 -9.34 3.58
C SER A 38 -4.12 -10.08 3.53
N VAL A 39 -3.02 -9.33 3.45
CA VAL A 39 -1.67 -9.92 3.47
C VAL A 39 -1.43 -10.70 4.76
N GLY A 40 -2.01 -10.27 5.88
CA GLY A 40 -1.91 -10.95 7.16
C GLY A 40 -2.63 -12.31 7.16
N GLU A 41 -3.84 -12.36 6.60
CA GLU A 41 -4.63 -13.61 6.47
C GLU A 41 -3.89 -14.63 5.58
N VAL A 42 -3.38 -14.19 4.42
CA VAL A 42 -2.65 -15.06 3.49
C VAL A 42 -1.36 -15.60 4.12
N ARG A 43 -0.61 -14.77 4.85
CA ARG A 43 0.59 -15.19 5.57
C ARG A 43 0.29 -16.15 6.71
N ALA A 44 -0.83 -16.00 7.41
CA ALA A 44 -1.23 -16.90 8.50
C ALA A 44 -1.49 -18.34 8.02
N VAL A 45 -1.83 -18.51 6.74
CA VAL A 45 -1.99 -19.82 6.08
C VAL A 45 -0.65 -20.33 5.51
N GLY A 46 0.42 -19.54 5.57
CA GLY A 46 1.75 -19.92 5.08
C GLY A 46 1.99 -19.65 3.60
N LEU A 47 1.13 -18.84 2.95
CA LEU A 47 1.30 -18.49 1.54
C LEU A 47 1.93 -17.10 1.37
N THR A 48 2.63 -16.91 0.26
CA THR A 48 3.00 -15.58 -0.24
C THR A 48 1.87 -14.97 -1.08
N VAL A 49 1.91 -13.65 -1.27
CA VAL A 49 0.91 -12.92 -2.08
C VAL A 49 0.85 -13.46 -3.51
N ARG A 50 2.01 -13.83 -4.08
CA ARG A 50 2.09 -14.35 -5.45
C ARG A 50 1.53 -15.75 -5.57
N GLU A 51 1.86 -16.65 -4.64
CA GLU A 51 1.32 -18.02 -4.60
C GLU A 51 -0.20 -18.00 -4.42
N ALA A 52 -0.73 -17.18 -3.52
CA ALA A 52 -2.17 -17.04 -3.34
C ALA A 52 -2.85 -16.58 -4.64
N ARG A 53 -2.27 -15.61 -5.36
CA ARG A 53 -2.80 -15.20 -6.68
C ARG A 53 -2.69 -16.31 -7.71
N LEU A 54 -1.65 -17.13 -7.69
CA LEU A 54 -1.52 -18.26 -8.60
C LEU A 54 -2.62 -19.29 -8.38
N LEU A 55 -3.00 -19.51 -7.12
CA LEU A 55 -4.11 -20.38 -6.70
C LEU A 55 -5.50 -19.74 -6.90
N GLY A 56 -5.60 -18.64 -7.66
CA GLY A 56 -6.87 -17.99 -7.97
C GLY A 56 -7.48 -17.14 -6.84
N VAL A 57 -6.76 -16.97 -5.71
CA VAL A 57 -7.23 -16.18 -4.56
C VAL A 57 -6.95 -14.68 -4.76
N TYR A 58 -7.98 -13.85 -4.58
CA TYR A 58 -7.83 -12.40 -4.61
C TYR A 58 -7.19 -11.89 -3.31
N VAL A 59 -6.14 -11.07 -3.44
CA VAL A 59 -5.40 -10.49 -2.32
C VAL A 59 -5.44 -8.96 -2.38
N ASP A 60 -5.92 -8.31 -1.31
CA ASP A 60 -5.89 -6.86 -1.13
C ASP A 60 -4.72 -6.43 -0.23
N GLU A 61 -3.64 -6.01 -0.87
CA GLU A 61 -2.40 -5.57 -0.21
C GLU A 61 -2.56 -4.33 0.69
N ARG A 62 -3.65 -3.58 0.53
CA ARG A 62 -3.87 -2.33 1.28
C ARG A 62 -4.52 -2.55 2.63
N ARG A 63 -5.20 -3.69 2.83
CA ARG A 63 -5.91 -4.02 4.06
C ARG A 63 -4.95 -4.63 5.07
N LYS A 64 -4.95 -4.08 6.30
CA LYS A 64 -4.11 -4.56 7.42
C LYS A 64 -4.87 -5.40 8.45
N SER A 65 -6.20 -5.38 8.43
CA SER A 65 -7.01 -6.16 9.36
C SER A 65 -6.91 -7.65 9.04
N VAL A 66 -6.98 -8.47 10.08
CA VAL A 66 -6.96 -9.93 10.01
C VAL A 66 -8.20 -10.43 10.74
N HIS A 67 -8.93 -11.34 10.10
CA HIS A 67 -10.11 -11.97 10.68
C HIS A 67 -9.91 -13.49 10.68
N GLU A 68 -10.15 -14.14 11.83
CA GLU A 68 -9.95 -15.59 11.96
C GLU A 68 -10.85 -16.38 11.00
N GLU A 69 -12.11 -15.96 10.85
CA GLU A 69 -13.06 -16.55 9.90
C GLU A 69 -12.51 -16.59 8.46
N ASN A 70 -11.71 -15.60 8.06
CA ASN A 70 -11.11 -15.57 6.72
C ASN A 70 -9.93 -16.55 6.62
N ILE A 71 -9.17 -16.75 7.70
CA ILE A 71 -8.07 -17.72 7.75
C ILE A 71 -8.64 -19.14 7.63
N GLU A 72 -9.71 -19.43 8.36
CA GLU A 72 -10.39 -20.72 8.29
C GLU A 72 -10.98 -20.98 6.91
N LYS A 73 -11.64 -19.99 6.30
CA LYS A 73 -12.13 -20.08 4.90
C LYS A 73 -11.01 -20.37 3.91
N LEU A 74 -9.86 -19.72 4.05
CA LEU A 74 -8.69 -20.01 3.20
C LEU A 74 -8.17 -21.43 3.40
N ARG A 75 -8.10 -21.93 4.63
CA ARG A 75 -7.67 -23.30 4.92
C ARG A 75 -8.62 -24.32 4.29
N GLN A 76 -9.93 -24.12 4.45
CA GLN A 76 -10.96 -24.98 3.85
C GLN A 76 -10.84 -25.01 2.33
N TYR A 77 -10.73 -23.83 1.72
CA TYR A 77 -10.53 -23.71 0.27
C TYR A 77 -9.31 -24.49 -0.22
N LEU A 78 -8.17 -24.41 0.48
CA LEU A 78 -6.97 -25.16 0.08
C LEU A 78 -7.14 -26.67 0.18
N ILE A 79 -7.90 -27.17 1.17
CA ILE A 79 -8.22 -28.59 1.30
C ILE A 79 -9.11 -29.06 0.15
N GLU A 80 -10.15 -28.29 -0.16
CA GLU A 80 -11.06 -28.58 -1.28
C GLU A 80 -10.33 -28.52 -2.62
N LEU A 81 -9.47 -27.51 -2.80
CA LEU A 81 -8.65 -27.36 -3.98
C LEU A 81 -7.72 -28.55 -4.18
N LYS A 82 -7.08 -29.03 -3.11
CA LYS A 82 -6.24 -30.24 -3.16
C LYS A 82 -7.04 -31.47 -3.59
N LYS A 83 -8.22 -31.69 -3.00
CA LYS A 83 -9.10 -32.81 -3.36
C LYS A 83 -9.54 -32.74 -4.82
N ALA A 84 -9.91 -31.57 -5.30
CA ALA A 84 -10.31 -31.38 -6.70
C ALA A 84 -9.14 -31.68 -7.66
N LEU A 85 -7.93 -31.19 -7.36
CA LEU A 85 -6.74 -31.48 -8.15
C LEU A 85 -6.42 -32.98 -8.17
N GLU A 86 -6.57 -33.69 -7.05
CA GLU A 86 -6.40 -35.15 -6.99
C GLU A 86 -7.44 -35.90 -7.83
N GLN A 87 -8.65 -35.35 -7.96
CA GLN A 87 -9.71 -35.89 -8.84
C GLN A 87 -9.49 -35.58 -10.33
N GLY A 88 -8.38 -34.94 -10.69
CA GLY A 88 -8.07 -34.55 -12.06
C GLY A 88 -8.74 -33.26 -12.52
N ALA A 89 -9.24 -32.43 -11.60
CA ALA A 89 -9.72 -31.10 -11.93
C ALA A 89 -8.59 -30.23 -12.49
N GLU A 90 -8.93 -29.32 -13.40
CA GLU A 90 -8.00 -28.30 -13.84
C GLU A 90 -7.72 -27.29 -12.71
N PRO A 91 -6.48 -26.78 -12.61
CA PRO A 91 -6.15 -25.75 -11.65
C PRO A 91 -6.95 -24.47 -11.92
N PRO A 92 -7.30 -23.70 -10.88
CA PRO A 92 -8.08 -22.48 -11.03
C PRO A 92 -7.27 -21.45 -11.82
N GLU A 93 -7.96 -20.63 -12.60
CA GLU A 93 -7.30 -19.52 -13.28
C GLU A 93 -6.64 -18.57 -12.27
N PRO A 94 -5.37 -18.20 -12.48
CA PRO A 94 -4.65 -17.34 -11.55
C PRO A 94 -5.27 -15.93 -11.52
N ALA A 95 -5.39 -15.37 -10.32
CA ALA A 95 -5.81 -13.99 -10.05
C ALA A 95 -4.69 -12.96 -10.31
N LEU A 96 -3.76 -13.26 -11.21
CA LEU A 96 -2.72 -12.33 -11.64
C LEU A 96 -3.32 -11.26 -12.56
N PRO A 97 -2.71 -10.05 -12.63
CA PRO A 97 -3.11 -9.07 -13.62
C PRO A 97 -2.99 -9.66 -15.03
N LYS A 98 -4.08 -9.66 -15.79
CA LYS A 98 -4.09 -10.16 -17.19
C LYS A 98 -3.12 -9.38 -18.09
N GLU A 99 -2.97 -8.08 -17.82
CA GLU A 99 -2.10 -7.19 -18.58
C GLU A 99 -1.34 -6.27 -17.62
N VAL A 100 -0.01 -6.20 -17.77
CA VAL A 100 0.83 -5.22 -17.05
C VAL A 100 1.04 -4.01 -17.96
N ARG A 101 0.15 -3.03 -17.86
CA ARG A 101 0.29 -1.77 -18.60
C ARG A 101 1.33 -0.88 -17.94
N VAL A 102 2.46 -0.68 -18.60
CA VAL A 102 3.38 0.42 -18.27
C VAL A 102 2.75 1.71 -18.78
N LYS A 103 2.56 2.70 -17.91
CA LYS A 103 1.97 3.99 -18.31
C LYS A 103 2.83 4.60 -19.43
N PRO A 104 2.28 4.91 -20.63
CA PRO A 104 3.03 5.62 -21.65
C PRO A 104 3.35 7.03 -21.15
N ASP A 105 4.51 7.57 -21.56
CA ASP A 105 4.91 8.97 -21.31
C ASP A 105 4.77 9.78 -22.62
N PRO A 106 3.53 10.02 -23.11
CA PRO A 106 3.30 10.53 -24.46
C PRO A 106 3.75 11.98 -24.65
N SER A 107 3.97 12.74 -23.57
CA SER A 107 4.10 14.20 -23.61
C SER A 107 5.51 14.73 -23.38
N ARG A 108 6.53 13.87 -23.27
CA ARG A 108 7.82 14.32 -22.74
C ARG A 108 8.98 14.16 -23.73
N VAL A 109 9.11 15.13 -24.63
CA VAL A 109 10.27 15.28 -25.53
C VAL A 109 11.58 15.46 -24.72
N PHE A 110 11.53 16.13 -23.55
CA PHE A 110 12.68 16.32 -22.66
C PHE A 110 12.37 15.99 -21.19
N LYS A 111 13.09 15.03 -20.61
CA LYS A 111 12.87 14.52 -19.23
C LYS A 111 13.50 15.39 -18.12
N GLY A 112 14.14 16.50 -18.46
CA GLY A 112 14.70 17.44 -17.48
C GLY A 112 13.73 18.55 -17.03
N LYS A 113 14.20 19.43 -16.15
CA LYS A 113 13.54 20.71 -15.85
C LYS A 113 14.21 21.80 -16.70
N THR A 114 13.45 22.42 -17.60
CA THR A 114 13.89 23.63 -18.32
C THR A 114 14.19 24.75 -17.32
N MET A 115 14.96 25.76 -17.72
CA MET A 115 15.27 26.90 -16.85
C MET A 115 14.01 27.64 -16.36
N ALA A 116 13.01 27.81 -17.24
CA ALA A 116 11.69 28.33 -16.88
C ALA A 116 10.99 27.45 -15.83
N GLY A 117 11.01 26.12 -16.02
CA GLY A 117 10.46 25.17 -15.04
C GLY A 117 11.22 25.13 -13.70
N ARG A 118 12.52 25.43 -13.69
CA ARG A 118 13.31 25.60 -12.46
C ARG A 118 12.94 26.90 -11.73
N ARG A 119 12.66 27.99 -12.47
CA ARG A 119 12.17 29.26 -11.91
C ARG A 119 10.76 29.11 -11.32
N ALA A 120 9.81 28.57 -12.08
CA ALA A 120 8.41 28.44 -11.65
C ALA A 120 8.24 27.57 -10.38
N ARG A 121 9.03 26.51 -10.24
CA ARG A 121 9.05 25.67 -9.03
C ARG A 121 9.86 26.27 -7.87
N GLY A 122 10.37 27.49 -8.02
CA GLY A 122 11.16 28.18 -7.00
C GLY A 122 12.54 27.58 -6.76
N LEU A 123 13.03 26.62 -7.55
CA LEU A 123 14.31 25.95 -7.28
C LEU A 123 15.51 26.89 -7.36
N LEU A 124 15.41 27.93 -8.18
CA LEU A 124 16.44 28.96 -8.30
C LEU A 124 16.37 29.97 -7.15
N ALA A 125 15.18 30.36 -6.71
CA ALA A 125 14.98 31.32 -5.62
C ALA A 125 15.20 30.69 -4.23
N LEU A 126 14.63 29.51 -4.01
CA LEU A 126 14.69 28.76 -2.76
C LEU A 126 16.05 28.08 -2.59
N LYS A 127 16.69 27.61 -3.68
CA LYS A 127 17.97 26.87 -3.71
C LYS A 127 18.05 25.84 -2.56
N LEU A 128 18.80 26.15 -1.51
CA LEU A 128 18.92 25.33 -0.30
C LEU A 128 18.34 26.00 0.95
N ARG A 129 17.85 27.24 0.85
CA ARG A 129 17.50 28.14 1.96
C ARG A 129 16.49 27.54 2.95
N TYR A 130 15.61 26.67 2.47
CA TYR A 130 14.53 26.07 3.27
C TYR A 130 14.84 24.65 3.76
N THR A 131 15.96 24.06 3.33
CA THR A 131 16.36 22.74 3.80
C THR A 131 16.75 22.80 5.28
N HIS A 132 16.40 21.78 6.06
CA HIS A 132 16.82 21.66 7.46
C HIS A 132 18.34 21.76 7.59
N HIS A 133 19.09 21.16 6.66
CA HIS A 133 20.56 21.24 6.61
C HIS A 133 21.09 22.68 6.48
N TYR A 134 20.51 23.50 5.60
CA TYR A 134 20.89 24.92 5.48
C TYR A 134 20.50 25.73 6.72
N LYS A 135 19.29 25.53 7.26
CA LYS A 135 18.82 26.21 8.48
C LYS A 135 19.73 25.89 9.67
N TRP A 136 20.06 24.61 9.87
CA TRP A 136 20.94 24.17 10.95
C TRP A 136 22.37 24.71 10.77
N LYS A 137 22.96 24.62 9.57
CA LYS A 137 24.31 25.19 9.30
C LYS A 137 24.33 26.70 9.48
N ARG A 138 23.31 27.42 9.02
CA ARG A 138 23.16 28.86 9.24
C ARG A 138 23.12 29.16 10.73
N LYS A 139 22.30 28.43 11.51
CA LYS A 139 22.18 28.63 12.95
C LYS A 139 23.51 28.34 13.67
N GLN A 140 24.19 27.24 13.35
CA GLN A 140 25.52 26.90 13.88
C GLN A 140 26.55 28.01 13.62
N ARG A 141 26.57 28.58 12.41
CA ARG A 141 27.45 29.71 12.08
C ARG A 141 27.10 30.98 12.86
N GLU A 142 25.81 31.26 13.06
CA GLU A 142 25.36 32.37 13.92
C GLU A 142 25.81 32.19 15.38
N ARG A 143 25.88 30.94 15.89
CA ARG A 143 26.41 30.60 17.22
C ARG A 143 27.91 30.82 17.34
N MET A 144 28.69 30.25 16.41
CA MET A 144 30.15 30.41 16.36
C MET A 144 30.57 31.89 16.29
N LEU A 145 29.81 32.69 15.52
CA LEU A 145 30.04 34.13 15.37
C LEU A 145 29.38 34.99 16.48
N LYS A 146 28.71 34.37 17.47
CA LYS A 146 28.02 35.04 18.59
C LYS A 146 27.10 36.20 18.18
N LYS A 147 26.35 36.09 17.07
CA LYS A 147 25.49 37.20 16.61
C LYS A 147 24.27 37.42 17.52
N ARG A 148 24.16 38.64 18.07
CA ARG A 148 23.03 39.29 18.80
C ARG A 148 22.35 38.54 19.96
N HIS A 149 21.90 37.29 19.79
CA HIS A 149 20.97 36.64 20.74
C HIS A 149 21.60 35.53 21.61
N GLU A 150 22.90 35.26 21.46
CA GLU A 150 23.67 34.31 22.30
C GLU A 150 24.81 35.01 23.08
N ALA A 151 25.20 36.23 22.69
CA ALA A 151 26.18 37.04 23.43
C ALA A 151 25.67 37.53 24.79
N ALA A 152 24.34 37.67 24.95
CA ALA A 152 23.70 38.26 26.12
C ALA A 152 23.07 37.24 27.08
N ARG A 153 23.29 35.93 26.92
CA ARG A 153 23.05 35.00 28.03
C ARG A 153 24.33 34.88 28.84
N HIS A 154 24.62 35.96 29.58
CA HIS A 154 25.43 35.89 30.79
C HIS A 154 24.83 34.75 31.63
N LYS A 155 25.56 33.63 31.70
CA LYS A 155 25.33 32.60 32.72
C LYS A 155 25.44 33.34 34.05
N GLY A 156 24.45 33.20 34.93
CA GLY A 156 24.44 33.87 36.23
C GLY A 156 25.84 33.87 36.84
N GLY A 157 26.30 35.07 37.20
CA GLY A 157 27.49 35.22 38.02
C GLY A 157 27.27 34.59 39.40
N ASP A 158 28.37 34.30 40.08
CA ASP A 158 28.43 33.72 41.42
C ASP A 158 27.55 34.46 42.44
#